data_AF-A0A9Q1CS49-F1
#
_entry.id   AF-A0A9Q1CS49-F1
#
_cell.length_a   1.000
_cell.length_b   1.000
_cell.length_c   1.000
_cell.angle_alpha   90.00
_cell.angle_beta   90.00
_cell.angle_gamma   90.00
#
_symmetry.space_group_name_H-M   'P 1'
#
loop_
_entity.id
_entity.type
_entity.pdbx_description
1 polymer ?
#
loop_
_entity_poly.entity_id
_entity_poly.type
_entity_poly.pdbx_seq_one_letter_code
_entity_poly.pdbx_strand_id
1 'polypeptide(L)'
;MYNGVQPVSYIRERCVNNVFIDSGIEYFNKEGKSQTDRGTWHKLDSYNSIFTDPRLAHAMVYVLLGEPGYGKSTLALQYVYEWCNRCHDSPLKGVEMLIFLRLRYLKRGVSIFNAIKQSLLSSDSTLSDDDIANIIKSCKSVVIVFDGFDEYASQGDSSKDDVMKIIERKMFRKCKVVLTTRPSSKPPILAHKTEQVRLTGFDDQARERYILKAVVEGNSQAATTILRVRKI
;
A
#
# COMPACT_ATOMS: atom_id res chain seq x y z
N MET A 1 13.42 -3.11 10.18
CA MET A 1 11.98 -2.72 10.17
C MET A 1 11.10 -3.55 9.22
N TYR A 2 11.58 -4.03 8.07
CA TYR A 2 10.77 -4.87 7.14
C TYR A 2 10.88 -6.39 7.34
N ASN A 3 11.87 -6.89 8.10
CA ASN A 3 12.05 -8.33 8.37
C ASN A 3 10.94 -8.95 9.24
N GLY A 4 10.07 -8.14 9.84
CA GLY A 4 8.98 -8.60 10.71
C GLY A 4 7.67 -8.91 9.98
N VAL A 5 7.60 -8.76 8.65
CA VAL A 5 6.42 -9.17 7.88
C VAL A 5 6.75 -10.41 7.08
N GLN A 6 5.97 -11.45 7.33
CA GLN A 6 6.00 -12.71 6.61
C GLN A 6 4.86 -12.66 5.58
N PRO A 7 5.16 -12.44 4.29
CA PRO A 7 4.14 -12.48 3.24
C PRO A 7 3.48 -13.87 3.15
N VAL A 8 4.18 -14.88 3.67
CA VAL A 8 3.77 -16.28 3.72
C VAL A 8 3.80 -16.72 5.18
N SER A 9 2.63 -17.01 5.76
CA SER A 9 2.43 -17.29 7.18
C SER A 9 3.22 -18.49 7.73
N TYR A 10 3.73 -19.38 6.88
CA TYR A 10 4.53 -20.55 7.26
C TYR A 10 6.03 -20.40 7.00
N ILE A 11 6.49 -19.32 6.37
CA ILE A 11 7.92 -19.13 6.05
C ILE A 11 8.47 -17.97 6.89
N ARG A 12 9.21 -18.32 7.96
CA ARG A 12 9.64 -17.35 8.97
C ARG A 12 10.82 -16.46 8.55
N GLU A 13 11.51 -16.77 7.46
CA GLU A 13 12.80 -16.16 7.09
C GLU A 13 12.79 -15.37 5.77
N ARG A 14 11.65 -15.21 5.10
CA ARG A 14 11.61 -14.54 3.80
C ARG A 14 11.12 -13.11 3.88
N CYS A 15 12.00 -12.18 3.51
CA CYS A 15 11.67 -10.78 3.30
C CYS A 15 10.80 -10.60 2.04
N VAL A 16 10.00 -9.52 1.99
CA VAL A 16 9.05 -9.24 0.91
C VAL A 16 9.69 -9.31 -0.48
N ASN A 17 10.88 -8.74 -0.66
CA ASN A 17 11.60 -8.72 -1.93
C ASN A 17 11.94 -10.13 -2.47
N ASN A 18 12.17 -11.09 -1.57
CA ASN A 18 12.53 -12.47 -1.91
C ASN A 18 11.34 -13.29 -2.43
N VAL A 19 10.11 -12.82 -2.23
CA VAL A 19 8.89 -13.55 -2.62
C VAL A 19 7.92 -12.72 -3.44
N PHE A 20 8.11 -11.39 -3.51
CA PHE A 20 7.26 -10.50 -4.28
C PHE A 20 7.31 -10.87 -5.76
N ILE A 21 6.12 -10.97 -6.35
CA ILE A 21 5.85 -11.16 -7.77
C ILE A 21 4.81 -10.10 -8.14
N ASP A 22 5.05 -9.40 -9.25
CA ASP A 22 4.11 -8.43 -9.78
C ASP A 22 2.78 -9.12 -10.13
N SER A 23 1.70 -8.59 -9.58
CA SER A 23 0.34 -9.11 -9.78
C SER A 23 -0.38 -8.33 -10.87
N GLY A 24 -1.53 -8.81 -11.32
CA GLY A 24 -2.40 -8.03 -12.18
C GLY A 24 -2.89 -6.78 -11.45
N ILE A 25 -2.78 -5.63 -12.11
CA ILE A 25 -3.14 -4.33 -11.54
C ILE A 25 -3.95 -3.54 -12.58
N GLU A 26 -5.00 -2.88 -12.12
CA GLU A 26 -5.84 -2.03 -12.95
C GLU A 26 -6.14 -0.72 -12.23
N TYR A 27 -6.26 0.37 -12.98
CA TYR A 27 -6.74 1.65 -12.46
C TYR A 27 -8.18 1.92 -12.91
N PHE A 28 -8.93 2.67 -12.10
CA PHE A 28 -10.29 3.06 -12.41
C PHE A 28 -10.30 4.36 -13.20
N ASN A 29 -10.72 4.30 -14.46
CA ASN A 29 -10.93 5.46 -15.31
C ASN A 29 -12.37 5.98 -15.12
N LYS A 30 -12.52 7.19 -14.59
CA LYS A 30 -13.83 7.81 -14.36
C LYS A 30 -14.37 8.36 -15.69
N GLU A 31 -15.61 8.03 -16.01
CA GLU A 31 -16.28 8.64 -17.18
C GLU A 31 -16.91 9.98 -16.79
N GLY A 32 -16.41 11.07 -17.36
CA GLY A 32 -16.92 12.43 -17.14
C GLY A 32 -16.37 13.14 -15.88
N LYS A 33 -16.91 14.33 -15.58
CA LYS A 33 -16.45 15.20 -14.47
C LYS A 33 -17.13 14.93 -13.12
N SER A 34 -18.09 14.00 -13.05
CA SER A 34 -18.87 13.73 -11.83
C SER A 34 -18.26 12.61 -10.97
N GLN A 35 -18.44 12.69 -9.65
CA GLN A 35 -18.00 11.67 -8.67
C GLN A 35 -18.92 10.43 -8.63
N THR A 36 -19.50 10.01 -9.76
CA THR A 36 -20.30 8.78 -9.80
C THR A 36 -19.39 7.56 -9.98
N ASP A 37 -19.76 6.40 -9.41
CA ASP A 37 -19.09 5.09 -9.63
C ASP A 37 -19.18 4.58 -11.10
N ARG A 38 -19.50 5.45 -12.06
CA ARG A 38 -19.48 5.13 -13.50
C ARG A 38 -18.07 5.29 -14.03
N GLY A 39 -17.49 4.18 -14.45
CA GLY A 39 -16.14 4.13 -15.01
C GLY A 39 -15.74 2.70 -15.34
N THR A 40 -14.58 2.58 -15.95
CA THR A 40 -14.03 1.33 -16.43
C THR A 40 -12.67 1.05 -15.81
N TRP A 41 -12.38 -0.22 -15.57
CA TRP A 41 -11.06 -0.65 -15.12
C TRP A 41 -10.15 -0.87 -16.32
N HIS A 42 -8.93 -0.34 -16.25
CA HIS A 42 -7.93 -0.48 -17.29
C HIS A 42 -6.63 -1.03 -16.70
N LYS A 43 -6.02 -1.98 -17.41
CA LYS A 43 -4.77 -2.62 -17.01
C LYS A 43 -3.62 -1.61 -16.92
N LEU A 44 -2.81 -1.78 -15.88
CA LEU A 44 -1.48 -1.21 -15.76
C LEU A 44 -0.44 -2.29 -16.06
N ASP A 45 0.69 -1.88 -16.64
CA ASP A 45 1.75 -2.81 -17.04
C ASP A 45 2.50 -3.40 -15.84
N SER A 46 2.61 -2.63 -14.76
CA SER A 46 3.25 -3.04 -13.50
C SER A 46 2.73 -2.23 -12.33
N TYR A 47 3.05 -2.65 -11.11
CA TYR A 47 2.77 -1.84 -9.91
C TYR A 47 3.45 -0.47 -9.95
N ASN A 48 4.64 -0.34 -10.56
CA ASN A 48 5.33 0.95 -10.67
C ASN A 48 4.49 2.01 -11.41
N SER A 49 3.67 1.57 -12.37
CA SER A 49 2.76 2.43 -13.14
C SER A 49 1.73 3.13 -12.25
N ILE A 50 1.49 2.68 -11.02
CA ILE A 50 0.65 3.40 -10.04
C ILE A 50 1.17 4.84 -9.82
N PHE A 51 2.48 5.03 -9.81
CA PHE A 51 3.11 6.34 -9.58
C PHE A 51 3.67 6.99 -10.83
N THR A 52 3.99 6.21 -11.87
CA THR A 52 4.66 6.69 -13.09
C THR A 52 3.72 6.90 -14.26
N ASP A 53 2.55 6.25 -14.30
CA ASP A 53 1.59 6.45 -15.38
C ASP A 53 1.10 7.91 -15.39
N PRO A 54 1.24 8.65 -16.50
CA PRO A 54 0.85 10.06 -16.58
C PRO A 54 -0.62 10.32 -16.20
N ARG A 55 -1.50 9.33 -16.42
CA ARG A 55 -2.92 9.40 -16.06
C ARG A 55 -3.11 9.42 -14.55
N LEU A 56 -2.19 8.83 -13.78
CA LEU A 56 -2.25 8.67 -12.33
C LEU A 56 -1.23 9.54 -11.57
N ALA A 57 -0.18 10.02 -12.24
CA ALA A 57 0.95 10.71 -11.63
C ALA A 57 0.57 12.02 -10.89
N HIS A 58 -0.56 12.63 -11.27
CA HIS A 58 -1.10 13.85 -10.67
C HIS A 58 -1.84 13.60 -9.35
N ALA A 59 -2.12 12.34 -9.01
CA ALA A 59 -2.82 11.95 -7.82
C ALA A 59 -1.99 12.23 -6.57
N MET A 60 -2.71 12.49 -5.48
CA MET A 60 -2.11 12.67 -4.16
C MET A 60 -2.59 11.60 -3.17
N VAL A 61 -3.67 10.89 -3.50
CA VAL A 61 -4.15 9.75 -2.72
C VAL A 61 -4.36 8.60 -3.69
N TYR A 62 -3.72 7.46 -3.41
CA TYR A 62 -3.86 6.22 -4.16
C TYR A 62 -4.58 5.22 -3.27
N VAL A 63 -5.79 4.81 -3.66
CA VAL A 63 -6.55 3.77 -2.96
C VAL A 63 -6.29 2.44 -3.65
N LEU A 64 -5.51 1.59 -3.00
CA LEU A 64 -5.19 0.23 -3.44
C LEU A 64 -6.25 -0.75 -2.93
N LEU A 65 -7.10 -1.17 -3.85
CA LEU A 65 -8.21 -2.07 -3.65
C LEU A 65 -7.83 -3.52 -3.96
N GLY A 66 -8.57 -4.45 -3.40
CA GLY A 66 -8.42 -5.88 -3.67
C GLY A 66 -9.06 -6.69 -2.57
N GLU A 67 -9.45 -7.92 -2.90
CA GLU A 67 -10.02 -8.85 -1.92
C GLU A 67 -8.95 -9.39 -0.94
N PRO A 68 -9.35 -10.07 0.14
CA PRO A 68 -8.41 -10.76 1.02
C PRO A 68 -7.49 -11.70 0.25
N GLY A 69 -6.21 -11.71 0.59
CA GLY A 69 -5.21 -12.56 -0.09
C GLY A 69 -4.68 -12.03 -1.42
N TYR A 70 -5.18 -10.91 -1.95
CA TYR A 70 -4.71 -10.35 -3.23
C TYR A 70 -3.36 -9.62 -3.12
N GLY A 71 -2.74 -9.58 -1.94
CA GLY A 71 -1.38 -9.06 -1.77
C GLY A 71 -1.26 -7.54 -1.53
N LYS A 72 -2.34 -6.85 -1.13
CA LYS A 72 -2.32 -5.39 -0.88
C LYS A 72 -1.23 -4.95 0.09
N SER A 73 -1.18 -5.56 1.27
CA SER A 73 -0.15 -5.27 2.29
C SER A 73 1.24 -5.66 1.81
N THR A 74 1.36 -6.73 1.01
CA THR A 74 2.62 -7.15 0.40
C THR A 74 3.15 -6.10 -0.58
N LEU A 75 2.29 -5.53 -1.44
CA LEU A 75 2.66 -4.44 -2.33
C LEU A 75 3.06 -3.17 -1.56
N ALA A 76 2.30 -2.81 -0.51
CA ALA A 76 2.65 -1.69 0.34
C ALA A 76 4.05 -1.85 0.97
N LEU A 77 4.38 -3.05 1.44
CA LEU A 77 5.70 -3.36 1.99
C LEU A 77 6.80 -3.45 0.94
N GLN A 78 6.47 -3.86 -0.29
CA GLN A 78 7.41 -3.82 -1.41
C GLN A 78 7.87 -2.38 -1.66
N TYR A 79 6.95 -1.42 -1.67
CA TYR A 79 7.30 0.00 -1.77
C TYR A 79 8.18 0.48 -0.61
N VAL A 80 7.88 0.07 0.62
CA VAL A 80 8.71 0.38 1.79
C VAL A 80 10.13 -0.17 1.62
N TYR A 81 10.24 -1.45 1.22
CA TYR A 81 11.52 -2.11 0.99
C TYR A 81 12.35 -1.38 -0.06
N GLU A 82 11.74 -1.05 -1.20
CA GLU A 82 12.44 -0.38 -2.29
C GLU A 82 12.89 1.03 -1.94
N TRP A 83 12.06 1.77 -1.20
CA TRP A 83 12.42 3.07 -0.66
C TRP A 83 13.61 2.95 0.31
N CYS A 84 13.58 2.01 1.25
CA CYS A 84 14.67 1.78 2.20
C CYS A 84 15.99 1.44 1.49
N ASN A 85 15.94 0.66 0.41
CA ASN A 85 17.11 0.19 -0.32
C ASN A 85 17.48 1.07 -1.53
N ARG A 86 16.75 2.18 -1.75
CA ARG A 86 16.95 3.09 -2.89
C ARG A 86 17.02 2.36 -4.24
N CYS A 87 16.18 1.33 -4.41
CA CYS A 87 16.15 0.50 -5.61
C CYS A 87 16.01 1.37 -6.87
N HIS A 88 16.83 1.09 -7.90
CA HIS A 88 16.96 1.95 -9.07
C HIS A 88 15.63 2.23 -9.77
N ASP A 89 14.84 1.18 -9.99
CA ASP A 89 13.60 1.23 -10.76
C ASP A 89 12.38 1.62 -9.91
N SER A 90 12.58 1.89 -8.62
CA SER A 90 11.48 2.22 -7.73
C SER A 90 10.98 3.64 -7.99
N PRO A 91 9.66 3.85 -8.14
CA PRO A 91 9.10 5.19 -8.28
C PRO A 91 9.27 6.03 -7.00
N LEU A 92 9.57 5.39 -5.87
CA LEU A 92 9.74 6.04 -4.58
C LEU A 92 11.21 6.28 -4.21
N LYS A 93 12.17 5.95 -5.08
CA LYS A 93 13.61 6.11 -4.81
C LYS A 93 13.98 7.52 -4.32
N GLY A 94 13.42 8.55 -4.96
CA GLY A 94 13.66 9.97 -4.66
C GLY A 94 12.77 10.56 -3.56
N VAL A 95 11.93 9.76 -2.89
CA VAL A 95 11.10 10.24 -1.79
C VAL A 95 11.99 10.43 -0.55
N GLU A 96 11.95 11.62 0.04
CA GLU A 96 12.76 11.96 1.22
C GLU A 96 12.30 11.19 2.45
N MET A 97 10.99 11.07 2.65
CA MET A 97 10.40 10.36 3.80
C MET A 97 9.23 9.46 3.41
N LEU A 98 9.24 8.23 3.92
CA LEU A 98 8.11 7.31 3.84
C LEU A 98 7.68 6.91 5.26
N ILE A 99 6.39 7.12 5.57
CA ILE A 99 5.77 6.74 6.83
C ILE A 99 4.84 5.56 6.57
N PHE A 100 5.09 4.40 7.17
CA PHE A 100 4.26 3.20 7.03
C PHE A 100 3.52 2.92 8.33
N LEU A 101 2.18 2.94 8.29
CA LEU A 101 1.32 2.72 9.44
C LEU A 101 0.31 1.62 9.12
N ARG A 102 0.29 0.58 9.97
CA ARG A 102 -0.72 -0.48 9.89
C ARG A 102 -1.92 -0.08 10.72
N LEU A 103 -3.02 0.19 10.04
CA LEU A 103 -4.23 0.74 10.65
C LEU A 103 -4.89 -0.22 11.63
N ARG A 104 -4.72 -1.54 11.47
CA ARG A 104 -5.20 -2.55 12.44
C ARG A 104 -4.70 -2.40 13.87
N TYR A 105 -3.58 -1.71 14.07
CA TYR A 105 -3.01 -1.47 15.39
C TYR A 105 -3.33 -0.08 15.93
N LEU A 106 -3.99 0.76 15.13
CA LEU A 106 -4.38 2.10 15.52
C LEU A 106 -5.80 2.11 16.07
N LYS A 107 -6.01 2.87 17.15
CA LYS A 107 -7.34 3.14 17.69
C LYS A 107 -7.83 4.48 17.13
N ARG A 108 -9.11 4.56 16.75
CA ARG A 108 -9.71 5.84 16.34
C ARG A 108 -9.63 6.86 17.47
N GLY A 109 -9.42 8.12 17.10
CA GLY A 109 -9.24 9.24 18.04
C GLY A 109 -7.81 9.39 18.58
N VAL A 110 -6.90 8.45 18.30
CA VAL A 110 -5.46 8.65 18.53
C VAL A 110 -4.93 9.63 17.48
N SER A 111 -4.13 10.61 17.90
CA SER A 111 -3.51 11.56 16.96
C SER A 111 -2.55 10.85 16.02
N ILE A 112 -2.43 11.34 14.78
CA ILE A 112 -1.47 10.76 13.83
C ILE A 112 -0.03 10.82 14.35
N PHE A 113 0.31 11.86 15.12
CA PHE A 113 1.63 12.01 15.73
C PHE A 113 1.91 10.89 16.74
N ASN A 114 0.95 10.59 17.61
CA ASN A 114 1.08 9.48 18.56
C ASN A 114 1.18 8.14 17.82
N ALA A 115 0.38 7.92 16.77
CA ALA A 115 0.48 6.73 15.93
C ALA A 115 1.90 6.58 15.31
N ILE A 116 2.49 7.68 14.83
CA ILE A 116 3.87 7.70 14.31
C ILE A 116 4.87 7.35 15.41
N LYS A 117 4.78 7.98 16.60
CA LYS A 117 5.66 7.70 17.74
C LYS A 117 5.63 6.22 18.11
N GLN A 118 4.44 5.67 18.32
CA GLN A 118 4.26 4.28 18.74
C GLN A 118 4.66 3.27 17.68
N SER A 119 4.50 3.59 16.40
CA SER A 119 4.76 2.65 15.31
C SER A 119 6.21 2.67 14.83
N LEU A 120 6.87 3.82 14.87
CA LEU A 120 8.15 4.05 14.17
C LEU A 120 9.28 4.53 15.09
N LEU A 121 8.99 5.16 16.22
CA LEU A 121 10.01 5.66 17.11
C LEU A 121 10.26 4.69 18.26
N SER A 122 11.44 4.79 18.85
CA SER A 122 11.76 4.07 20.08
C SER A 122 10.97 4.64 21.26
N SER A 123 10.72 3.83 22.29
CA SER A 123 9.92 4.21 23.46
C SER A 123 10.53 5.35 24.28
N ASP A 124 11.83 5.61 24.13
CA ASP A 124 12.61 6.67 24.75
C ASP A 124 12.69 7.95 23.90
N SER A 125 12.05 7.99 22.73
CA SER A 125 12.03 9.17 21.87
C SER A 125 11.41 10.38 22.56
N THR A 126 12.14 11.50 22.60
CA THR A 126 11.70 12.78 23.18
C THR A 126 10.98 13.71 22.20
N LEU A 127 10.79 13.30 20.95
CA LEU A 127 10.16 14.13 19.93
C LEU A 127 8.71 14.49 20.29
N SER A 128 8.42 15.79 20.32
CA SER A 128 7.07 16.32 20.49
C SER A 128 6.22 16.15 19.23
N ASP A 129 4.92 16.42 19.33
CA ASP A 129 4.03 16.41 18.16
C ASP A 129 4.41 17.50 17.16
N ASP A 130 4.87 18.66 17.65
CA ASP A 130 5.35 19.77 16.82
C ASP A 130 6.66 19.42 16.11
N ASP A 131 7.57 18.70 16.76
CA ASP A 131 8.82 18.24 16.12
C ASP A 131 8.51 17.33 14.93
N ILE A 132 7.63 16.34 15.13
CA ILE A 132 7.20 15.42 14.06
C ILE A 132 6.51 16.21 12.94
N ALA A 133 5.62 17.14 13.28
CA ALA A 133 4.96 17.98 12.29
C ALA A 133 5.96 18.81 11.48
N ASN A 134 6.97 19.38 12.13
CA ASN A 134 7.99 20.21 11.49
C ASN A 134 8.92 19.37 10.60
N ILE A 135 9.30 18.18 11.03
CA ILE A 135 10.06 17.21 10.22
C ILE A 135 9.29 16.84 8.95
N ILE A 136 8.00 16.49 9.06
CA ILE A 136 7.17 16.15 7.90
C ILE A 136 7.03 17.35 6.95
N LYS A 137 6.88 18.57 7.50
CA LYS A 137 6.73 19.80 6.69
C LYS A 137 8.03 20.24 6.01
N SER A 138 9.20 19.94 6.58
CA SER A 138 10.49 20.35 6.02
C SER A 138 10.93 19.44 4.88
N CYS A 139 10.46 18.19 4.83
CA CYS A 139 10.70 17.29 3.71
C CYS A 139 10.02 17.79 2.42
N LYS A 140 10.77 17.75 1.30
CA LYS A 140 10.26 18.12 -0.03
C LYS A 140 9.26 17.11 -0.58
N SER A 141 9.40 15.84 -0.19
CA SER A 141 8.55 14.75 -0.64
C SER A 141 8.30 13.74 0.49
N VAL A 142 7.03 13.51 0.79
CA VAL A 142 6.59 12.58 1.84
C VAL A 142 5.51 11.66 1.27
N VAL A 143 5.65 10.36 1.52
CA VAL A 143 4.62 9.35 1.24
C VAL A 143 4.16 8.74 2.57
N ILE A 144 2.86 8.78 2.83
CA ILE A 144 2.23 8.12 3.98
C ILE A 144 1.48 6.90 3.46
N VAL A 145 1.83 5.72 3.95
CA VAL A 145 1.21 4.44 3.62
C VAL A 145 0.36 3.99 4.79
N PHE A 146 -0.95 3.94 4.57
CA PHE A 146 -1.94 3.40 5.49
C PHE A 146 -2.36 2.01 5.04
N ASP A 147 -1.94 0.99 5.78
CA ASP A 147 -2.21 -0.41 5.45
C ASP A 147 -3.37 -0.98 6.29
N GLY A 148 -4.42 -1.48 5.63
CA GLY A 148 -5.55 -2.19 6.26
C GLY A 148 -6.69 -1.29 6.72
N PHE A 149 -7.15 -0.37 5.88
CA PHE A 149 -8.23 0.56 6.26
C PHE A 149 -9.58 -0.13 6.53
N ASP A 150 -9.85 -1.27 5.89
CA ASP A 150 -11.06 -2.07 6.16
C ASP A 150 -11.14 -2.54 7.62
N GLU A 151 -9.98 -2.71 8.28
CA GLU A 151 -9.88 -3.12 9.69
C GLU A 151 -10.07 -1.92 10.65
N TYR A 152 -9.90 -0.70 10.15
CA TYR A 152 -9.98 0.55 10.91
C TYR A 152 -11.33 1.25 10.75
N ALA A 153 -11.92 1.20 9.54
CA ALA A 153 -13.17 1.86 9.20
C ALA A 153 -14.38 1.34 9.99
N SER A 154 -14.32 0.11 10.51
CA SER A 154 -15.38 -0.53 11.28
C SER A 154 -15.51 -0.01 12.73
N GLN A 155 -14.63 0.89 13.18
CA GLN A 155 -14.61 1.42 14.54
C GLN A 155 -15.23 2.84 14.57
N GLY A 156 -16.00 3.26 15.58
CA GLY A 156 -16.25 4.67 15.99
C GLY A 156 -16.67 5.78 14.98
N ASP A 157 -16.70 7.05 15.45
CA ASP A 157 -17.05 8.27 14.68
C ASP A 157 -15.84 8.86 13.91
N SER A 158 -16.08 9.28 12.67
CA SER A 158 -15.07 9.79 11.72
C SER A 158 -14.73 11.28 11.86
N SER A 159 -15.56 12.07 12.56
CA SER A 159 -15.48 13.53 12.56
C SER A 159 -14.18 14.12 13.15
N LYS A 160 -13.49 13.39 14.04
CA LYS A 160 -12.23 13.82 14.69
C LYS A 160 -11.00 13.01 14.29
N ASP A 161 -11.14 12.11 13.34
CA ASP A 161 -10.13 11.12 12.98
C ASP A 161 -9.03 11.69 12.07
N ASP A 162 -7.79 11.77 12.56
CA ASP A 162 -6.67 12.32 11.78
C ASP A 162 -6.35 11.49 10.54
N VAL A 163 -6.53 10.16 10.57
CA VAL A 163 -6.33 9.29 9.40
C VAL A 163 -7.33 9.69 8.31
N MET A 164 -8.59 9.89 8.67
CA MET A 164 -9.62 10.38 7.74
C MET A 164 -9.29 11.78 7.23
N LYS A 165 -8.87 12.71 8.09
CA LYS A 165 -8.45 14.04 7.66
C LYS A 165 -7.28 13.99 6.67
N ILE A 166 -6.35 13.05 6.80
CA ILE A 166 -5.24 12.89 5.86
C ILE A 166 -5.73 12.33 4.52
N ILE A 167 -6.55 11.26 4.54
CA ILE A 167 -7.16 10.67 3.34
C ILE A 167 -8.01 11.71 2.58
N GLU A 168 -8.78 12.52 3.32
CA GLU A 168 -9.61 13.60 2.78
C GLU A 168 -8.80 14.86 2.40
N ARG A 169 -7.47 14.84 2.57
CA ARG A 169 -6.57 15.98 2.29
C ARG A 169 -6.95 17.24 3.09
N LYS A 170 -7.51 17.09 4.28
CA LYS A 170 -7.69 18.16 5.27
C LYS A 170 -6.43 18.37 6.12
N MET A 171 -5.62 17.32 6.29
CA MET A 171 -4.32 17.34 6.97
C MET A 171 -3.23 16.82 6.00
N PHE A 172 -1.97 17.27 6.19
CA PHE A 172 -0.81 16.87 5.37
C PHE A 172 -1.03 16.95 3.85
N ARG A 173 -1.67 18.02 3.36
CA ARG A 173 -2.06 18.23 1.95
C ARG A 173 -0.95 18.05 0.89
N LYS A 174 0.32 18.26 1.27
CA LYS A 174 1.48 18.12 0.38
C LYS A 174 2.02 16.69 0.32
N CYS A 175 1.61 15.82 1.23
CA CYS A 175 2.03 14.42 1.26
C CYS A 175 1.21 13.61 0.25
N LYS A 176 1.86 12.64 -0.39
CA LYS A 176 1.16 11.57 -1.11
C LYS A 176 0.71 10.53 -0.10
N VAL A 177 -0.46 9.94 -0.33
CA VAL A 177 -1.04 8.92 0.54
C VAL A 177 -1.29 7.65 -0.27
N VAL A 178 -0.91 6.50 0.27
CA VAL A 178 -1.28 5.19 -0.25
C VAL A 178 -2.16 4.53 0.80
N LEU A 179 -3.35 4.10 0.42
CA LEU A 179 -4.33 3.48 1.30
C LEU A 179 -4.65 2.08 0.79
N THR A 180 -4.41 1.04 1.58
CA THR A 180 -4.88 -0.32 1.24
C THR A 180 -6.23 -0.59 1.89
N THR A 181 -7.19 -1.12 1.13
CA THR A 181 -8.51 -1.48 1.65
C THR A 181 -9.22 -2.51 0.78
N ARG A 182 -10.31 -3.08 1.28
CA ARG A 182 -11.25 -3.88 0.48
C ARG A 182 -12.18 -2.98 -0.33
N PRO A 183 -12.65 -3.41 -1.51
CA PRO A 183 -13.67 -2.69 -2.28
C PRO A 183 -14.93 -2.34 -1.46
N SER A 184 -15.35 -3.23 -0.56
CA SER A 184 -16.51 -3.06 0.32
C SER A 184 -16.32 -2.03 1.44
N SER A 185 -15.08 -1.57 1.67
CA SER A 185 -14.70 -0.77 2.83
C SER A 185 -13.90 0.47 2.41
N LYS A 186 -14.24 1.03 1.25
CA LYS A 186 -13.68 2.30 0.79
C LYS A 186 -14.02 3.44 1.77
N PRO A 187 -13.16 4.46 1.91
CA PRO A 187 -13.56 5.69 2.57
C PRO A 187 -14.84 6.26 1.91
N PRO A 188 -15.81 6.74 2.70
CA PRO A 188 -17.09 7.24 2.18
C PRO A 188 -16.91 8.49 1.31
N ILE A 189 -15.87 9.28 1.59
CA ILE A 189 -15.52 10.49 0.84
C ILE A 189 -14.10 10.32 0.32
N LEU A 190 -13.95 10.44 -1.00
CA LEU A 190 -12.65 10.49 -1.66
C LEU A 190 -12.33 11.93 -2.04
N ALA A 191 -11.17 12.44 -1.62
CA ALA A 191 -10.77 13.80 -1.93
C ALA A 191 -10.52 14.00 -3.44
N HIS A 192 -10.54 15.25 -3.90
CA HIS A 192 -10.01 15.59 -5.22
C HIS A 192 -8.54 15.15 -5.34
N LYS A 193 -8.14 14.66 -6.53
CA LYS A 193 -6.85 13.99 -6.78
C LYS A 193 -6.67 12.64 -6.08
N THR A 194 -7.76 11.90 -5.93
CA THR A 194 -7.73 10.50 -5.50
C THR A 194 -7.93 9.58 -6.70
N GLU A 195 -6.98 8.66 -6.87
CA GLU A 195 -7.05 7.59 -7.86
C GLU A 195 -7.25 6.24 -7.19
N GLN A 196 -8.08 5.41 -7.83
CA GLN A 196 -8.37 4.06 -7.38
C GLN A 196 -7.64 3.07 -8.28
N VAL A 197 -6.95 2.14 -7.65
CA VAL A 197 -6.23 1.05 -8.31
C VAL A 197 -6.66 -0.23 -7.63
N ARG A 198 -6.87 -1.32 -8.36
CA ARG A 198 -7.16 -2.63 -7.79
C ARG A 198 -6.10 -3.64 -8.18
N LEU A 199 -5.77 -4.50 -7.23
CA LEU A 199 -5.09 -5.75 -7.51
C LEU A 199 -6.12 -6.75 -8.00
N THR A 200 -5.83 -7.42 -9.12
CA THR A 200 -6.69 -8.46 -9.72
C THR A 200 -6.19 -9.88 -9.41
N GLY A 201 -5.09 -10.01 -8.67
CA GLY A 201 -4.48 -11.29 -8.30
C GLY A 201 -3.44 -11.76 -9.31
N PHE A 202 -3.01 -13.01 -9.19
CA PHE A 202 -2.03 -13.60 -10.12
C PHE A 202 -2.73 -14.18 -11.34
N ASP A 203 -2.22 -13.82 -12.51
CA ASP A 203 -2.44 -14.62 -13.72
C ASP A 203 -1.60 -15.91 -13.68
N ASP A 204 -1.75 -16.74 -14.71
CA ASP A 204 -1.08 -18.04 -14.80
C ASP A 204 0.45 -17.90 -14.73
N GLN A 205 1.01 -16.87 -15.37
CA GLN A 205 2.45 -16.62 -15.41
C GLN A 205 2.98 -16.12 -14.07
N ALA A 206 2.29 -15.19 -13.42
CA ALA A 206 2.63 -14.70 -12.09
C ALA A 206 2.55 -15.83 -11.04
N ARG A 207 1.55 -16.72 -11.16
CA ARG A 207 1.40 -17.88 -10.28
C ARG A 207 2.55 -18.87 -10.44
N GLU A 208 2.95 -19.18 -11.67
CA GLU A 208 4.10 -20.03 -11.94
C GLU A 208 5.39 -19.42 -11.37
N ARG A 209 5.65 -18.14 -11.63
CA ARG A 209 6.80 -17.41 -11.06
C ARG A 209 6.80 -17.43 -9.54
N TYR A 210 5.63 -17.28 -8.91
CA TYR A 210 5.51 -17.36 -7.46
C TYR A 210 5.83 -18.76 -6.94
N ILE A 211 5.32 -19.82 -7.56
CA ILE A 211 5.64 -21.20 -7.15
C ILE A 211 7.14 -21.43 -7.25
N LEU A 212 7.75 -21.08 -8.39
CA LEU A 212 9.19 -21.20 -8.62
C LEU A 212 10.01 -20.43 -7.57
N LYS A 213 9.68 -19.16 -7.33
CA LYS A 213 10.45 -18.28 -6.45
C LYS A 213 10.20 -18.56 -4.96
N ALA A 214 8.92 -18.64 -4.57
CA ALA A 214 8.51 -18.63 -3.18
C ALA A 214 8.28 -20.04 -2.59
N VAL A 215 7.91 -21.04 -3.39
CA VAL A 215 7.53 -22.37 -2.88
C VAL A 215 8.66 -23.38 -3.04
N VAL A 216 9.26 -23.45 -4.23
CA VAL A 216 10.26 -24.49 -4.55
C VAL A 216 11.68 -23.97 -4.75
N GLU A 217 11.92 -22.68 -4.44
CA GLU A 217 13.25 -22.04 -4.44
C GLU A 217 14.07 -22.29 -5.72
N GLY A 218 13.43 -22.23 -6.88
CA GLY A 218 14.06 -22.43 -8.19
C GLY A 218 14.04 -23.87 -8.70
N ASN A 219 13.51 -24.84 -7.95
CA ASN A 219 13.36 -26.22 -8.42
C ASN A 219 12.22 -26.36 -9.44
N SER A 220 12.54 -26.21 -10.72
CA SER A 220 11.55 -26.28 -11.83
C SER A 220 10.79 -27.60 -11.92
N GLN A 221 11.40 -28.72 -11.52
CA GLN A 221 10.74 -30.03 -11.56
C GLN A 221 9.65 -30.12 -10.49
N ALA A 222 9.94 -29.65 -9.27
CA ALA A 222 8.95 -29.55 -8.20
C ALA A 222 7.81 -28.58 -8.56
N ALA A 223 8.12 -27.42 -9.16
CA ALA A 223 7.10 -26.49 -9.65
C ALA A 223 6.17 -27.12 -10.68
N THR A 224 6.73 -27.85 -11.65
CA THR A 224 5.95 -28.56 -12.69
C THR A 224 5.00 -29.58 -12.06
N THR A 225 5.46 -30.33 -11.08
CA THR A 225 4.63 -31.29 -10.34
C THR A 225 3.47 -30.59 -9.63
N ILE A 226 3.74 -29.49 -8.90
CA ILE A 226 2.71 -28.72 -8.19
C ILE A 226 1.66 -28.15 -9.17
N LEU A 227 2.11 -27.61 -10.31
CA LEU A 227 1.23 -27.02 -11.32
C LEU A 227 0.34 -28.08 -12.00
N ARG A 228 0.80 -29.32 -12.15
CA ARG A 228 0.02 -30.42 -12.75
C ARG A 228 -1.13 -30.90 -11.86
N VAL A 229 -0.97 -30.89 -10.54
CA VAL A 229 -1.97 -31.42 -9.58
C VAL A 229 -3.23 -30.54 -9.48
N ARG A 230 -3.19 -29.29 -9.96
CA ARG A 230 -4.30 -28.31 -9.81
C ARG A 230 -5.11 -28.02 -11.07
N LYS A 231 -4.92 -28.76 -12.18
CA LYS A 231 -5.92 -28.75 -13.27
C LYS A 231 -7.13 -29.60 -12.86
N ILE A 232 -7.99 -29.05 -11.99
CA ILE A 232 -9.35 -29.55 -11.71
C ILE A 232 -10.30 -28.40 -11.94
#